data_AF-A0A378FVH9-F1
#
_entry.id   AF-A0A378FVH9-F1
#
_cell.length_a   1.000
_cell.length_b   1.000
_cell.length_c   1.000
_cell.angle_alpha   90.00
_cell.angle_beta   90.00
_cell.angle_gamma   90.00
#
_symmetry.space_group_name_H-M   'P 1'
#
loop_
_entity.id
_entity.type
_entity.pdbx_description
1 polymer ?
#
loop_
_entity_poly.entity_id
_entity_poly.type
_entity_poly.pdbx_seq_one_letter_code
_entity_poly.pdbx_strand_id
1 'polypeptide(L)'
;MLVDALTRSMNVPTVNLGMALGLPAVVDTWTKLGAPKNQLNAVPSMLLGALNLTPIEVAQAFQTIASGGNRAPLSALRSVIAEDGTVLYQSYPQAERAVLPRRPT
;
A
#
# COMPACT_ATOMS: atom_id res chain seq x y z
N MET A 1 -21.17 8.90 -10.02
CA MET A 1 -20.55 7.60 -10.40
C MET A 1 -19.44 7.25 -9.40
N LEU A 2 -18.89 6.02 -9.42
CA LEU A 2 -17.77 5.64 -8.54
C LEU A 2 -16.55 6.54 -8.73
N VAL A 3 -16.26 6.90 -9.99
CA VAL A 3 -15.19 7.83 -10.34
C VAL A 3 -15.34 9.18 -9.63
N ASP A 4 -16.53 9.80 -9.67
CA ASP A 4 -16.76 11.11 -9.04
C ASP A 4 -16.61 11.05 -7.52
N ALA A 5 -17.04 9.95 -6.91
CA ALA A 5 -16.95 9.76 -5.46
C ALA A 5 -15.50 9.77 -4.99
N LEU A 6 -14.60 9.10 -5.71
CA LEU A 6 -13.17 9.11 -5.43
C LEU A 6 -12.55 10.48 -5.74
N THR A 7 -12.84 11.05 -6.93
CA THR A 7 -12.30 12.35 -7.35
C THR A 7 -12.63 13.48 -6.38
N ARG A 8 -13.82 13.44 -5.78
CA ARG A 8 -14.29 14.46 -4.82
C ARG A 8 -14.11 14.06 -3.36
N SER A 9 -13.46 12.92 -3.08
CA SER A 9 -13.24 12.40 -1.73
C SER A 9 -14.53 12.35 -0.87
N MET A 10 -15.62 11.85 -1.44
CA MET A 10 -16.94 11.86 -0.77
C MET A 10 -17.05 10.78 0.31
N ASN A 11 -17.37 11.18 1.55
CA ASN A 11 -17.44 10.26 2.69
C ASN A 11 -18.55 9.19 2.56
N VAL A 12 -19.81 9.61 2.31
CA VAL A 12 -20.96 8.68 2.30
C VAL A 12 -20.82 7.57 1.25
N PRO A 13 -20.50 7.86 -0.03
CA PRO A 13 -20.27 6.80 -1.01
C PRO A 13 -19.09 5.88 -0.67
N THR A 14 -18.03 6.41 -0.07
CA THR A 14 -16.84 5.63 0.34
C THR A 14 -17.19 4.62 1.42
N VAL A 15 -17.95 5.04 2.45
CA VAL A 15 -18.42 4.13 3.50
C VAL A 15 -19.36 3.08 2.92
N ASN A 16 -20.33 3.47 2.10
CA ASN A 16 -21.28 2.54 1.48
C ASN A 16 -20.56 1.47 0.65
N LEU A 17 -19.57 1.87 -0.16
CA LEU A 17 -18.77 0.92 -0.95
C LEU A 17 -17.95 0.00 -0.05
N GLY A 18 -17.23 0.55 0.92
CA GLY A 18 -16.40 -0.26 1.82
C GLY A 18 -17.21 -1.26 2.64
N MET A 19 -18.41 -0.88 3.07
CA MET A 19 -19.33 -1.79 3.77
C MET A 19 -19.92 -2.85 2.84
N ALA A 20 -20.21 -2.53 1.57
CA ALA A 20 -20.67 -3.50 0.58
C ALA A 20 -19.58 -4.53 0.21
N LEU A 21 -18.31 -4.13 0.21
CA LEU A 21 -17.15 -5.02 0.01
C LEU A 21 -16.80 -5.83 1.26
N GLY A 22 -17.08 -5.28 2.44
CA GLY A 22 -16.70 -5.81 3.74
C GLY A 22 -15.33 -5.30 4.22
N LEU A 23 -15.27 -4.91 5.50
CA LEU A 23 -14.04 -4.41 6.14
C LEU A 23 -12.83 -5.36 6.04
N PRO A 24 -12.98 -6.70 6.14
CA PRO A 24 -11.86 -7.63 5.99
C PRO A 24 -11.16 -7.51 4.63
N ALA A 25 -11.91 -7.30 3.54
CA ALA A 25 -11.33 -7.12 2.20
C ALA A 25 -10.52 -5.82 2.08
N VAL A 26 -10.98 -4.76 2.73
CA VAL A 26 -10.27 -3.48 2.78
C VAL A 26 -8.98 -3.60 3.61
N VAL A 27 -9.02 -4.29 4.75
CA VAL A 27 -7.84 -4.57 5.59
C VAL A 27 -6.81 -5.43 4.86
N ASP A 28 -7.25 -6.47 4.14
CA ASP A 28 -6.38 -7.29 3.31
C ASP A 28 -5.69 -6.46 2.21
N THR A 29 -6.43 -5.54 1.59
CA THR A 29 -5.86 -4.60 0.60
C THR A 29 -4.78 -3.72 1.23
N TRP A 30 -5.05 -3.08 2.38
CA TRP A 30 -4.03 -2.29 3.10
C TRP A 30 -2.79 -3.10 3.47
N THR A 31 -2.98 -4.36 3.88
CA THR A 31 -1.88 -5.28 4.18
C THR A 31 -1.03 -5.54 2.93
N LYS A 32 -1.66 -5.82 1.80
CA LYS A 32 -0.98 -6.04 0.50
C LYS A 32 -0.22 -4.79 0.02
N LEU A 33 -0.76 -3.60 0.28
CA LEU A 33 -0.09 -2.33 -0.02
C LEU A 33 1.15 -2.10 0.85
N GLY A 34 1.29 -2.82 1.97
CA GLY A 34 2.45 -2.77 2.86
C GLY A 34 2.24 -1.98 4.14
N ALA A 35 1.00 -1.67 4.51
CA ALA A 35 0.70 -1.06 5.80
C ALA A 35 0.95 -2.05 6.96
N PRO A 36 1.43 -1.57 8.13
CA PRO A 36 1.68 -2.40 9.29
C PRO A 36 0.37 -2.96 9.88
N LYS A 37 0.29 -4.28 10.05
CA LYS A 37 -0.95 -4.98 10.47
C LYS A 37 -1.52 -4.50 11.81
N ASN A 38 -0.66 -4.10 12.74
CA ASN A 38 -1.07 -3.61 14.07
C ASN A 38 -1.74 -2.22 14.03
N GLN A 39 -1.67 -1.51 12.90
CA GLN A 39 -2.40 -0.26 12.70
C GLN A 39 -3.79 -0.46 12.07
N LEU A 40 -4.08 -1.67 11.54
CA LEU A 40 -5.30 -1.93 10.79
C LEU A 40 -6.42 -2.44 11.72
N ASN A 41 -7.33 -1.55 12.11
CA ASN A 41 -8.51 -1.90 12.89
C ASN A 41 -9.74 -1.99 11.98
N ALA A 42 -10.36 -3.17 11.90
CA ALA A 42 -11.52 -3.44 11.04
C ALA A 42 -12.83 -2.82 11.58
N VAL A 43 -12.88 -1.49 11.65
CA VAL A 43 -14.05 -0.69 12.05
C VAL A 43 -14.45 0.27 10.93
N PRO A 44 -15.74 0.70 10.82
CA PRO A 44 -16.19 1.54 9.72
C PRO A 44 -15.43 2.88 9.57
N SER A 45 -14.96 3.46 10.68
CA SER A 45 -14.19 4.71 10.67
C SER A 45 -12.84 4.58 9.93
N MET A 46 -12.29 3.37 9.81
CA MET A 46 -11.07 3.12 9.05
C MET A 46 -11.24 3.50 7.58
N LEU A 47 -12.44 3.32 7.02
CA LEU A 47 -12.77 3.68 5.62
C LEU A 47 -12.61 5.18 5.34
N LEU A 48 -12.61 6.01 6.40
CA LEU A 48 -12.47 7.45 6.34
C LEU A 48 -11.13 7.95 6.90
N GLY A 49 -10.17 7.04 7.10
CA GLY A 49 -8.82 7.40 7.53
C GLY A 49 -8.57 7.34 9.02
N ALA A 50 -9.38 6.60 9.80
CA ALA A 50 -9.02 6.22 11.17
C ALA A 50 -7.88 5.17 11.18
N LEU A 51 -6.70 5.60 10.70
CA LEU A 51 -5.50 4.82 10.52
C LEU A 51 -4.28 5.72 10.81
N ASN A 52 -3.42 5.28 11.73
CA ASN A 52 -2.25 6.06 12.14
C ASN A 52 -1.00 5.48 11.46
N LEU A 53 -0.59 6.11 10.36
CA LEU A 53 0.63 5.74 9.63
C LEU A 53 1.66 6.86 9.68
N THR A 54 2.93 6.48 9.72
CA THR A 54 4.05 7.37 9.46
C THR A 54 4.13 7.73 7.97
N PRO A 55 4.78 8.86 7.60
CA PRO A 55 4.93 9.23 6.20
C PRO A 55 5.60 8.17 5.32
N ILE A 56 6.56 7.40 5.87
CA ILE A 56 7.25 6.33 5.12
C ILE A 56 6.34 5.12 4.87
N GLU A 57 5.44 4.81 5.79
CA GLU A 57 4.43 3.75 5.61
C GLU A 57 3.38 4.15 4.55
N VAL A 58 2.99 5.43 4.54
CA VAL A 58 2.13 5.98 3.47
C VAL A 58 2.84 5.89 2.12
N ALA A 59 4.13 6.27 2.06
CA ALA A 59 4.91 6.16 0.82
C ALA A 59 4.98 4.71 0.30
N GLN A 60 5.14 3.71 1.18
CA GLN A 60 5.13 2.30 0.80
C GLN A 60 3.80 1.87 0.18
N ALA A 61 2.68 2.30 0.77
CA ALA A 61 1.35 1.97 0.27
C ALA A 61 1.11 2.54 -1.13
N PHE A 62 1.44 3.82 -1.33
CA PHE A 62 1.26 4.49 -2.61
C PHE A 62 2.26 4.02 -3.68
N GLN A 63 3.48 3.62 -3.30
CA GLN A 63 4.45 2.99 -4.20
C GLN A 63 3.84 1.75 -4.88
N THR A 64 3.17 0.89 -4.11
CA THR A 64 2.55 -0.33 -4.61
C THR A 64 1.47 -0.04 -5.66
N ILE A 65 0.69 1.03 -5.49
CA ILE A 65 -0.31 1.45 -6.48
C ILE A 65 0.37 2.03 -7.73
N ALA A 66 1.33 2.93 -7.53
CA ALA A 66 2.04 3.62 -8.61
C ALA A 66 2.83 2.68 -9.52
N SER A 67 3.31 1.55 -9.00
CA SER A 67 4.03 0.52 -9.75
C SER A 67 3.10 -0.43 -10.54
N GLY A 68 1.80 -0.15 -10.59
CA GLY A 68 0.82 -1.04 -11.22
C GLY A 68 0.57 -2.33 -10.43
N GLY A 69 0.71 -2.27 -9.09
CA GLY A 69 0.37 -3.36 -8.18
C GLY A 69 1.54 -4.22 -7.71
N ASN A 70 2.78 -3.79 -7.93
CA ASN A 70 3.99 -4.47 -7.46
C ASN A 70 4.55 -3.77 -6.21
N ARG A 71 4.48 -4.44 -5.06
CA ARG A 71 5.06 -3.93 -3.83
C ARG A 71 6.55 -4.17 -3.84
N ALA A 72 7.34 -3.10 -3.75
CA ALA A 72 8.78 -3.16 -3.55
C ALA A 72 9.09 -2.58 -2.16
N PRO A 73 9.72 -3.33 -1.25
CA PRO A 73 10.13 -2.79 0.03
C PRO A 73 10.99 -1.54 -0.15
N LEU A 74 10.62 -0.44 0.53
CA LEU A 74 11.39 0.79 0.47
C LEU A 74 12.79 0.56 1.07
N SER A 75 13.82 0.98 0.34
CA SER A 75 15.22 0.86 0.75
C SER A 75 16.00 2.12 0.40
N ALA A 76 16.87 2.58 1.29
CA ALA A 76 17.81 3.68 1.02
C ALA A 76 19.21 3.18 0.59
N LEU A 77 19.53 1.91 0.88
CA LEU A 77 20.84 1.33 0.62
C LEU A 77 20.85 0.62 -0.74
N ARG A 78 21.82 0.98 -1.59
CA ARG A 78 22.07 0.29 -2.86
C ARG A 78 23.22 -0.71 -2.75
N SER A 79 24.34 -0.30 -2.15
CA SER A 79 25.53 -1.12 -1.96
C SER A 79 26.37 -0.57 -0.81
N VAL A 80 27.10 -1.45 -0.13
CA VAL A 80 28.15 -1.09 0.83
C VAL A 80 29.42 -1.83 0.41
N ILE A 81 30.50 -1.08 0.14
CA ILE A 81 31.77 -1.61 -0.36
C ILE A 81 32.86 -1.16 0.61
N ALA A 82 33.67 -2.12 1.08
CA ALA A 82 34.81 -1.85 1.95
C ALA A 82 35.98 -1.21 1.17
N GLU A 83 36.96 -0.68 1.89
CA GLU A 83 38.14 -0.03 1.29
C GLU A 83 38.96 -0.98 0.39
N ASP A 84 38.99 -2.27 0.75
CA ASP A 84 39.66 -3.32 -0.04
C ASP A 84 38.88 -3.77 -1.28
N GLY A 85 37.72 -3.15 -1.56
CA GLY A 85 36.85 -3.49 -2.67
C GLY A 85 35.85 -4.61 -2.39
N THR A 86 35.83 -5.19 -1.18
CA THR A 86 34.87 -6.24 -0.82
C THR A 86 33.45 -5.69 -0.73
N VAL A 87 32.50 -6.34 -1.41
CA VAL A 87 31.07 -5.99 -1.32
C VAL A 87 30.49 -6.56 -0.03
N LEU A 88 30.17 -5.69 0.94
CA LEU A 88 29.56 -6.06 2.21
C LEU A 88 28.04 -6.21 2.11
N TYR A 89 27.42 -5.42 1.23
CA TYR A 89 25.99 -5.46 0.98
C TYR A 89 25.70 -5.02 -0.45
N GLN A 90 24.73 -5.66 -1.09
CA GLN A 90 24.20 -5.27 -2.38
C GLN A 90 22.69 -5.46 -2.36
N SER A 91 21.94 -4.41 -2.70
CA SER A 91 20.50 -4.48 -2.87
C SER A 91 20.16 -5.00 -4.27
N TYR A 92 19.18 -5.89 -4.33
CA TYR A 92 18.62 -6.44 -5.56
C TYR A 92 17.12 -6.17 -5.62
N PRO A 93 16.52 -5.99 -6.81
CA PRO A 93 15.08 -5.80 -6.93
C PRO A 93 14.30 -6.97 -6.31
N GLN A 94 13.44 -6.66 -5.34
CA GLN A 94 12.58 -7.63 -4.64
C GLN A 94 11.11 -7.19 -4.70
N ALA A 95 10.60 -7.01 -5.93
CA ALA A 95 9.22 -6.62 -6.13
C ALA A 95 8.30 -7.85 -6.12
N GLU A 96 7.23 -7.78 -5.32
CA GLU A 96 6.21 -8.83 -5.22
C GLU A 96 4.87 -8.34 -5.75
N ARG A 97 4.14 -9.22 -6.44
CA ARG A 97 2.79 -8.90 -6.93
C ARG A 97 1.83 -8.79 -5.73
N ALA A 98 1.39 -7.58 -5.42
CA ALA A 98 0.50 -7.31 -4.29
C ALA A 98 -0.97 -7.21 -4.69
N VAL A 99 -1.27 -6.48 -5.77
CA VAL A 99 -2.62 -6.36 -6.34
C VAL A 99 -2.58 -6.60 -7.84
N LEU A 100 -3.66 -7.20 -8.36
CA LEU A 100 -3.76 -7.53 -9.78
C LEU A 100 -3.70 -6.24 -10.62
N PRO A 101 -2.94 -6.23 -11.72
CA PRO A 101 -3.11 -5.18 -12.72
C PRO A 101 -4.51 -5.30 -13.33
N ARG A 102 -4.99 -4.20 -13.93
CA ARG A 102 -6.31 -4.07 -14.57
C ARG A 102 -6.74 -5.39 -15.25
N ARG A 103 -7.93 -5.91 -14.92
CA ARG A 103 -8.50 -7.06 -15.66
C ARG A 103 -8.54 -6.69 -17.15
N PRO A 104 -8.03 -7.53 -18.07
CA PRO A 104 -8.27 -7.33 -19.48
C PRO A 104 -9.79 -7.40 -19.73
N THR A 105 -10.28 -6.45 -20.52
CA THR A 105 -11.68 -6.33 -20.95
C THR A 105 -12.10 -7.47 -21.84
#